data_AF-A0A933Q893-F1
#
_entry.id   AF-A0A933Q893-F1
#
_cell.length_a   1.000
_cell.length_b   1.000
_cell.length_c   1.000
_cell.angle_alpha   90.00
_cell.angle_beta   90.00
_cell.angle_gamma   90.00
#
_symmetry.space_group_name_H-M   'P 1'
#
loop_
_entity.id
_entity.type
_entity.pdbx_description
1 polymer ?
#
loop_
_entity_poly.entity_id
_entity_poly.type
_entity_poly.pdbx_seq_one_letter_code
_entity_poly.pdbx_strand_id
1 'polypeptide(L)'
;MFKRSLYVQVRENRFDIRNVGDGRSFHATASPPFSHPRMLVGDFTTAEACLKTLAEQARSSGFAIKTEMLIHPMEKLEGGLTQIESRVFRELALGAGASKVAVWVGAPLSDAEVVVKLKDG
;
A
#
# COMPACT_ATOMS: atom_id res chain seq x y z
N MET A 1 -20.58 -5.65 -7.98
CA MET A 1 -19.23 -5.68 -8.60
C MET A 1 -18.26 -6.20 -7.55
N PHE A 2 -17.59 -7.32 -7.79
CA PHE A 2 -16.62 -7.86 -6.84
C PHE A 2 -15.39 -6.95 -6.78
N LYS A 3 -14.96 -6.61 -5.57
CA LYS A 3 -13.80 -5.77 -5.29
C LYS A 3 -12.91 -6.49 -4.29
N ARG A 4 -11.61 -6.32 -4.41
CA ARG A 4 -10.63 -6.84 -3.46
C ARG A 4 -9.97 -5.68 -2.74
N SER A 5 -9.97 -5.70 -1.42
CA SER A 5 -9.32 -4.68 -0.59
C SER A 5 -7.98 -5.21 -0.11
N LEU A 6 -6.92 -4.46 -0.36
CA LEU A 6 -5.58 -4.74 0.16
C LEU A 6 -5.21 -3.66 1.18
N TYR A 7 -4.77 -4.10 2.34
CA TYR A 7 -4.18 -3.23 3.35
C TYR A 7 -2.66 -3.30 3.21
N VAL A 8 -2.05 -2.18 2.85
CA VAL A 8 -0.65 -2.10 2.47
C VAL A 8 0.09 -1.24 3.50
N GLN A 9 0.91 -1.87 4.32
CA GLN A 9 1.78 -1.15 5.25
C GLN A 9 3.13 -0.89 4.58
N VAL A 10 3.60 0.35 4.64
CA VAL A 10 4.88 0.80 4.06
C VAL A 10 5.87 1.07 5.18
N ARG A 11 7.00 0.38 5.15
CA ARG A 11 8.13 0.48 6.09
C ARG A 11 9.41 0.77 5.33
N GLU A 12 10.48 1.06 6.05
CA GLU A 12 11.79 1.26 5.41
C GLU A 12 12.17 0.05 4.54
N ASN A 13 12.23 0.27 3.22
CA ASN A 13 12.53 -0.70 2.17
C ASN A 13 11.63 -1.95 2.13
N ARG A 14 10.48 -1.95 2.79
CA ARG A 14 9.60 -3.12 2.89
C ARG A 14 8.13 -2.76 2.74
N PHE A 15 7.40 -3.65 2.09
CA PHE A 15 5.94 -3.66 2.08
C PHE A 15 5.40 -4.88 2.81
N ASP A 16 4.32 -4.69 3.57
CA ASP A 16 3.48 -5.75 4.09
C ASP A 16 2.07 -5.58 3.51
N ILE A 17 1.55 -6.59 2.82
CA ILE A 17 0.19 -6.59 2.26
C ILE A 17 -0.63 -7.64 2.99
N ARG A 18 -1.78 -7.22 3.52
CA ARG A 18 -2.83 -8.13 3.96
C ARG A 18 -4.02 -8.03 3.02
N ASN A 19 -4.45 -9.18 2.49
CA ASN A 19 -5.68 -9.30 1.72
C ASN A 19 -6.85 -9.40 2.70
N VAL A 20 -7.68 -8.36 2.72
CA VAL A 20 -8.80 -8.21 3.67
C VAL A 20 -9.91 -9.24 3.42
N GLY A 21 -9.98 -9.82 2.22
CA GLY A 21 -11.02 -10.78 1.86
C GLY A 21 -10.76 -12.21 2.34
N ASP A 22 -9.49 -12.59 2.50
CA ASP A 22 -9.11 -13.97 2.89
C ASP A 22 -8.10 -14.02 4.05
N GLY A 23 -7.68 -12.87 4.58
CA GLY A 23 -6.74 -12.75 5.71
C GLY A 23 -5.29 -13.07 5.36
N ARG A 24 -4.98 -13.47 4.13
CA ARG A 24 -3.60 -13.83 3.74
C ARG A 24 -2.70 -12.61 3.76
N SER A 25 -1.50 -12.80 4.29
CA SER A 25 -0.50 -11.74 4.38
C SER A 25 0.73 -12.10 3.56
N PHE A 26 1.32 -11.08 2.95
CA PHE A 26 2.47 -11.15 2.06
C PHE A 26 3.43 -10.03 2.44
N HIS A 27 4.73 -10.25 2.30
CA HIS A 27 5.71 -9.19 2.53
C HIS A 27 6.83 -9.28 1.51
N ALA A 28 7.44 -8.14 1.20
CA ALA A 28 8.64 -8.07 0.37
C ALA A 28 9.56 -6.95 0.86
N THR A 29 10.85 -7.24 0.91
CA THR A 29 11.90 -6.25 1.11
C THR A 29 12.54 -5.96 -0.24
N ALA A 30 12.64 -4.68 -0.61
CA ALA A 30 13.22 -4.25 -1.87
C ALA A 30 14.75 -4.34 -1.84
N SER A 31 15.30 -4.79 -2.97
CA SER A 31 16.73 -4.76 -3.28
C SER A 31 16.86 -4.41 -4.77
N PRO A 32 17.35 -3.21 -5.13
CA PRO A 32 17.92 -2.18 -4.26
C PRO A 32 16.91 -1.53 -3.29
N PRO A 33 17.37 -0.86 -2.21
CA PRO A 33 16.50 -0.14 -1.28
C PRO A 33 15.82 1.06 -1.95
N PHE A 34 14.59 1.39 -1.54
CA PHE A 34 13.84 2.54 -2.06
C PHE A 34 13.68 3.70 -1.08
N SER A 35 13.98 3.52 0.21
CA SER A 35 13.79 4.56 1.22
C SER A 35 14.97 5.52 1.27
N HIS A 36 14.71 6.75 1.72
CA HIS A 36 15.73 7.76 2.01
C HIS A 36 15.69 8.09 3.52
N PRO A 37 16.76 8.58 4.15
CA PRO A 37 16.77 8.89 5.59
C PRO A 37 15.55 9.63 6.13
N ARG A 38 14.98 10.56 5.35
CA ARG A 38 13.84 11.41 5.74
C ARG A 38 12.48 11.02 5.16
N MET A 39 12.38 9.99 4.32
CA MET A 39 11.10 9.59 3.72
C MET A 39 11.08 8.11 3.38
N LEU A 40 9.90 7.50 3.51
CA LEU A 40 9.74 6.08 3.21
C LEU A 40 10.01 5.76 1.73
N VAL A 41 9.73 6.69 0.82
CA VAL A 41 9.86 6.47 -0.63
C VAL A 41 10.80 7.52 -1.23
N GLY A 42 12.10 7.25 -1.18
CA GLY A 42 13.13 8.06 -1.82
C GLY A 42 13.34 7.74 -3.31
N ASP A 43 13.14 6.49 -3.70
CA ASP A 43 13.15 6.00 -5.09
C ASP A 43 11.77 5.43 -5.43
N PHE A 44 11.02 6.19 -6.22
CA PHE A 44 9.66 5.83 -6.61
C PHE A 44 9.63 4.55 -7.47
N THR A 45 10.52 4.45 -8.46
CA THR A 45 10.53 3.36 -9.45
C THR A 45 10.79 2.02 -8.76
N THR A 46 11.76 2.00 -7.84
CA THR A 46 12.10 0.79 -7.08
C THR A 46 10.96 0.38 -6.14
N ALA A 47 10.35 1.35 -5.45
CA ALA A 47 9.19 1.10 -4.60
C ALA A 47 7.97 0.59 -5.38
N GLU A 48 7.66 1.19 -6.53
CA GLU A 48 6.52 0.82 -7.39
C GLU A 48 6.67 -0.61 -7.91
N ALA A 49 7.85 -0.97 -8.43
CA ALA A 49 8.12 -2.30 -8.96
C ALA A 49 7.98 -3.39 -7.86
N CYS A 50 8.48 -3.10 -6.66
CA CYS A 50 8.35 -4.00 -5.51
C CYS A 50 6.88 -4.17 -5.10
N LEU A 51 6.15 -3.06 -4.93
CA LEU A 51 4.74 -3.09 -4.53
C LEU A 51 3.87 -3.78 -5.57
N LYS A 52 4.10 -3.52 -6.86
CA LYS A 52 3.36 -4.14 -7.96
C LYS A 52 3.49 -5.66 -7.92
N THR A 53 4.72 -6.15 -7.81
CA THR A 53 5.02 -7.60 -7.75
C THR A 53 4.35 -8.24 -6.53
N LEU A 54 4.43 -7.60 -5.36
CA LEU A 54 3.80 -8.11 -4.14
C LEU A 54 2.26 -8.08 -4.22
N ALA A 55 1.69 -7.03 -4.81
CA ALA A 55 0.26 -6.90 -5.00
C ALA A 55 -0.30 -7.95 -5.98
N GLU A 56 0.44 -8.29 -7.03
CA GLU A 56 0.09 -9.39 -7.95
C GLU A 56 0.00 -10.73 -7.22
N GLN A 57 0.95 -11.02 -6.31
CA GLN A 57 0.90 -12.22 -5.46
C GLN A 57 -0.30 -12.19 -4.50
N ALA A 58 -0.56 -11.04 -3.88
CA ALA A 58 -1.64 -10.87 -2.91
C ALA A 58 -3.05 -10.98 -3.53
N ARG A 59 -3.19 -10.69 -4.83
CA ARG A 59 -4.48 -10.77 -5.53
C ARG A 59 -4.94 -12.22 -5.75
N SER A 60 -4.06 -13.21 -5.79
CA SER A 60 -4.30 -14.59 -6.28
C SER A 60 -4.83 -14.63 -7.73
N SER A 61 -4.46 -15.66 -8.49
CA SER A 61 -4.68 -15.72 -9.93
C SER A 61 -6.15 -15.95 -10.31
N GLY A 62 -6.61 -15.30 -11.38
CA GLY A 62 -7.76 -15.79 -12.15
C GLY A 62 -8.62 -14.75 -12.86
N PHE A 63 -8.89 -13.59 -12.26
CA PHE A 63 -9.87 -12.63 -12.83
C PHE A 63 -9.48 -11.17 -12.61
N ALA A 64 -9.89 -10.32 -13.55
CA ALA A 64 -9.79 -8.85 -13.50
C ALA A 64 -10.72 -8.27 -12.42
N ILE A 65 -10.42 -8.55 -11.16
CA ILE A 65 -11.12 -8.02 -10.01
C ILE A 65 -10.52 -6.65 -9.68
N LYS A 66 -11.38 -5.63 -9.59
CA LYS A 66 -10.98 -4.30 -9.13
C LYS A 66 -10.32 -4.42 -7.76
N THR A 67 -9.07 -3.95 -7.68
CA THR A 67 -8.32 -3.92 -6.42
C THR A 67 -8.36 -2.52 -5.85
N GLU A 68 -8.70 -2.38 -4.58
CA GLU A 68 -8.66 -1.15 -3.81
C GLU A 68 -7.52 -1.29 -2.79
N MET A 69 -6.73 -0.24 -2.60
CA MET A 69 -5.57 -0.27 -1.69
C MET A 69 -5.69 0.81 -0.63
N LEU A 70 -5.58 0.43 0.64
CA LEU A 70 -5.35 1.36 1.74
C LEU A 70 -3.85 1.36 2.04
N ILE A 71 -3.17 2.46 1.73
CA ILE A 71 -1.75 2.63 2.02
C ILE A 71 -1.60 3.18 3.44
N HIS A 72 -0.76 2.53 4.25
CA HIS A 72 -0.47 2.92 5.61
C HIS A 72 1.04 3.06 5.81
N PRO A 73 1.57 4.29 5.69
CA PRO A 73 2.95 4.61 6.06
C PRO A 73 3.15 4.36 7.56
N MET A 74 4.15 3.56 7.94
CA MET A 74 4.33 3.13 9.33
C MET A 74 5.37 3.95 10.10
N GLU A 75 6.25 4.66 9.40
CA GLU A 75 7.48 5.29 9.92
C GLU A 75 7.77 6.58 9.13
N LYS A 76 8.69 7.41 9.62
CA LYS A 76 9.11 8.68 8.97
C LYS A 76 7.94 9.64 8.75
N LEU A 77 7.18 9.86 9.83
CA LEU A 77 5.94 10.66 9.88
C LEU A 77 6.09 11.93 10.72
N GLU A 78 7.33 12.34 11.02
CA GLU A 78 7.61 13.51 11.84
C GLU A 78 7.05 14.77 11.18
N GLY A 79 6.15 15.48 11.89
CA GLY A 79 5.45 16.64 11.34
C GLY A 79 4.23 16.31 10.46
N GLY A 80 3.87 15.03 10.36
CA GLY A 80 2.78 14.55 9.52
C GLY A 80 3.16 14.42 8.05
N LEU A 81 2.27 13.83 7.25
CA LEU A 81 2.49 13.71 5.80
C LEU A 81 2.34 15.05 5.11
N THR A 82 3.33 15.39 4.30
CA THR A 82 3.21 16.47 3.33
C THR A 82 2.24 16.08 2.21
N GLN A 83 1.78 17.08 1.45
CA GLN A 83 0.98 16.86 0.24
C GLN A 83 1.75 16.03 -0.82
N ILE A 84 3.07 16.22 -0.90
CA ILE A 84 3.91 15.48 -1.84
C ILE A 84 4.00 14.00 -1.44
N GLU A 85 4.24 13.69 -0.17
CA GLU A 85 4.29 12.31 0.30
C GLU A 85 2.95 11.61 0.14
N SER A 86 1.85 12.30 0.46
CA SER A 86 0.50 11.79 0.25
C SER A 86 0.25 11.43 -1.23
N ARG A 87 0.74 12.27 -2.16
CA ARG A 87 0.68 11.99 -3.60
C ARG A 87 1.57 10.81 -3.99
N VAL A 88 2.79 10.73 -3.47
CA VAL A 88 3.70 9.60 -3.74
C VAL A 88 3.06 8.27 -3.36
N PHE A 89 2.47 8.16 -2.17
CA PHE A 89 1.77 6.93 -1.75
C PHE A 89 0.58 6.60 -2.66
N ARG A 90 -0.17 7.62 -3.08
CA ARG A 90 -1.30 7.43 -3.98
C ARG A 90 -0.86 6.91 -5.35
N GLU A 91 0.16 7.54 -5.95
CA GLU A 91 0.70 7.14 -7.25
C GLU A 91 1.34 5.75 -7.19
N LEU A 92 2.04 5.39 -6.11
CA LEU A 92 2.58 4.03 -5.91
C LEU A 92 1.48 2.96 -5.99
N ALA A 93 0.38 3.17 -5.29
CA ALA A 93 -0.72 2.22 -5.29
C ALA A 93 -1.41 2.12 -6.66
N LEU A 94 -1.60 3.26 -7.34
CA LEU A 94 -2.14 3.30 -8.70
C LEU A 94 -1.23 2.55 -9.69
N GLY A 95 0.07 2.80 -9.64
CA GLY A 95 1.10 2.11 -10.41
C GLY A 95 1.16 0.60 -10.14
N ALA A 96 0.85 0.19 -8.91
CA ALA A 96 0.69 -1.21 -8.52
C ALA A 96 -0.67 -1.83 -8.93
N GLY A 97 -1.51 -1.10 -9.67
CA GLY A 97 -2.77 -1.57 -10.23
C GLY A 97 -3.98 -1.39 -9.31
N ALA A 98 -3.93 -0.45 -8.36
CA ALA A 98 -5.11 -0.07 -7.60
C ALA A 98 -6.10 0.71 -8.48
N SER A 99 -7.38 0.37 -8.37
CA SER A 99 -8.49 1.10 -8.97
C SER A 99 -9.07 2.19 -8.06
N LYS A 100 -8.77 2.11 -6.76
CA LYS A 100 -9.10 3.09 -5.72
C LYS A 100 -8.00 3.07 -4.68
N VAL A 101 -7.63 4.24 -4.17
CA VAL A 101 -6.56 4.38 -3.17
C VAL A 101 -7.01 5.32 -2.08
N ALA A 102 -6.76 4.94 -0.83
CA ALA A 102 -6.82 5.82 0.32
C ALA A 102 -5.50 5.72 1.10
N VAL A 103 -5.10 6.80 1.76
CA VAL A 103 -3.89 6.85 2.60
C VAL A 103 -4.34 7.03 4.05
N TRP A 104 -3.81 6.21 4.95
CA TRP A 104 -4.11 6.23 6.37
C TRP A 104 -2.86 6.48 7.19
N VAL A 105 -2.99 7.33 8.20
CA VAL A 105 -1.98 7.57 9.22
C VAL A 105 -2.64 7.39 10.58
N GLY A 106 -2.11 6.48 11.40
CA GLY A 106 -2.62 6.24 12.74
C GLY A 106 -2.31 4.85 13.25
N ALA A 107 -3.18 4.30 14.09
CA ALA A 107 -3.03 2.94 14.58
C ALA A 107 -3.25 1.91 13.46
N PRO A 108 -2.64 0.70 13.55
CA PRO A 108 -2.96 -0.41 12.67
C PRO A 108 -4.45 -0.74 12.70
N LEU A 109 -5.03 -1.00 11.53
CA LEU A 109 -6.46 -1.25 11.36
C LEU A 109 -6.80 -2.73 11.26
N SER A 110 -7.94 -3.11 11.82
CA SER A 110 -8.62 -4.38 11.53
C SER A 110 -9.17 -4.42 10.09
N ASP A 111 -9.57 -5.60 9.63
CA ASP A 111 -10.17 -5.77 8.29
C ASP A 111 -11.43 -4.91 8.10
N ALA A 112 -12.29 -4.84 9.11
CA ALA A 112 -13.51 -4.05 9.07
C ALA A 112 -13.21 -2.54 8.92
N GLU A 113 -12.21 -2.04 9.66
CA GLU A 113 -11.82 -0.63 9.60
C GLU A 113 -11.18 -0.27 8.25
N VAL A 114 -10.40 -1.17 7.65
CA VAL A 114 -9.85 -0.96 6.29
C VAL A 114 -10.99 -0.77 5.27
N VAL A 115 -12.02 -1.61 5.34
CA VAL A 115 -13.20 -1.49 4.45
C VAL A 115 -13.94 -0.17 4.65
N VAL A 116 -14.05 0.31 5.89
CA VAL A 116 -14.66 1.62 6.18
C VAL A 116 -13.82 2.75 5.58
N LYS A 117 -12.51 2.79 5.84
CA LYS A 117 -11.62 3.85 5.33
C LYS A 117 -11.55 3.89 3.80
N LEU A 118 -11.62 2.73 3.15
CA LEU A 118 -11.68 2.66 1.69
C LEU A 118 -12.99 3.18 1.09
N LYS A 119 -14.06 3.34 1.87
CA LYS A 119 -15.29 3.99 1.38
C LYS A 119 -15.18 5.52 1.39
N ASP A 120 -14.46 6.07 2.36
CA ASP A 120 -14.34 7.52 2.60
C ASP A 120 -13.34 8.23 1.66
N GLY A 121 -12.34 7.51 1.14
CA GLY A 121 -11.40 8.02 0.12
C GLY A 121 -11.93 8.01 -1.29
#